data_AF-A0A519LEA8-F1
#
_entry.id   AF-A0A519LEA8-F1
#
_cell.length_a   1.000
_cell.length_b   1.000
_cell.length_c   1.000
_cell.angle_alpha   90.00
_cell.angle_beta   90.00
_cell.angle_gamma   90.00
#
_symmetry.space_group_name_H-M   'P 1'
#
loop_
_entity.id
_entity.type
_entity.pdbx_description
1 polymer ?
#
loop_
_entity_poly.entity_id
_entity_poly.type
_entity_poly.pdbx_seq_one_letter_code
_entity_poly.pdbx_strand_id
1 'polypeptide(L)'
;MHKELSTLTKSNLVSQGDITTLVSTEKCRYLIKGRSYAAPVGLTAKKDVKNAAKGIDEWVELDKGNTYILTNYKWVTVDNFGSTQLYVDFDTLDCSN
;
A
#
# COMPACT_ATOMS: atom_id res chain seq x y z
N MET A 1 -6.31 -9.42 -0.52
CA MET A 1 -5.35 -8.35 -0.16
C MET A 1 -5.99 -6.97 -0.21
N HIS A 2 -6.35 -6.46 -1.39
CA HIS A 2 -6.94 -5.12 -1.58
C HIS A 2 -8.03 -4.75 -0.55
N LYS A 3 -9.04 -5.62 -0.37
CA LYS A 3 -10.13 -5.41 0.60
C LYS A 3 -9.67 -5.34 2.06
N GLU A 4 -8.67 -6.15 2.44
CA GLU A 4 -8.16 -6.16 3.81
C GLU A 4 -7.35 -4.89 4.09
N LEU A 5 -6.45 -4.53 3.17
CA LEU A 5 -5.66 -3.31 3.29
C LEU A 5 -6.56 -2.06 3.31
N SER A 6 -7.58 -1.97 2.46
CA SER A 6 -8.50 -0.82 2.47
C SER A 6 -9.24 -0.64 3.80
N THR A 7 -9.42 -1.71 4.58
CA THR A 7 -10.05 -1.62 5.91
C THR A 7 -9.06 -1.36 7.05
N LEU A 8 -7.77 -1.54 6.80
CA LEU A 8 -6.69 -1.43 7.79
C LEU A 8 -5.84 -0.17 7.59
N THR A 9 -5.90 0.46 6.42
CA THR A 9 -5.30 1.77 6.13
C THR A 9 -6.27 2.89 6.48
N LYS A 10 -5.73 4.02 6.93
CA LYS A 10 -6.45 5.30 7.02
C LYS A 10 -6.51 6.00 5.67
N SER A 11 -5.52 5.75 4.82
CA SER A 11 -5.43 6.29 3.46
C SER A 11 -6.45 5.63 2.54
N ASN A 12 -6.95 6.37 1.56
CA ASN A 12 -7.89 5.84 0.57
C ASN A 12 -7.19 4.85 -0.38
N LEU A 13 -7.81 3.69 -0.64
CA LEU A 13 -7.34 2.77 -1.68
C LEU A 13 -8.05 3.09 -3.00
N VAL A 14 -7.28 3.32 -4.06
CA VAL A 14 -7.79 3.42 -5.43
C VAL A 14 -7.32 2.20 -6.25
N SER A 15 -8.17 1.71 -7.13
CA SER A 15 -7.82 0.60 -8.03
C SER A 15 -6.94 1.09 -9.18
N GLN A 16 -6.04 0.24 -9.67
CA GLN A 16 -5.23 0.54 -10.86
C GLN A 16 -6.09 0.78 -12.12
N GLY A 17 -7.32 0.24 -12.19
CA GLY A 17 -8.22 0.45 -13.32
C GLY A 17 -8.81 1.87 -13.35
N ASP A 18 -9.08 2.44 -12.17
CA ASP A 18 -9.76 3.73 -12.05
C ASP A 18 -8.79 4.91 -12.12
N ILE A 19 -7.51 4.69 -11.81
CA ILE A 19 -6.57 5.81 -11.62
C ILE A 19 -6.35 6.63 -12.89
N THR A 20 -6.32 5.99 -14.07
CA THR A 20 -6.10 6.70 -15.34
C THR A 20 -7.13 7.79 -15.53
N THR A 21 -8.40 7.49 -15.25
CA THR A 21 -9.52 8.44 -15.35
C THR A 21 -9.43 9.52 -14.27
N LEU A 22 -9.09 9.16 -13.03
CA LEU A 22 -8.98 10.12 -11.92
C LEU A 22 -7.84 11.13 -12.13
N VAL A 23 -6.73 10.68 -12.70
CA VAL A 23 -5.61 11.57 -13.06
C VAL A 23 -5.94 12.42 -14.27
N SER A 24 -6.56 11.86 -15.31
CA SER A 24 -6.93 12.63 -16.50
C SER A 24 -8.02 13.69 -16.23
N THR A 25 -8.83 13.48 -15.20
CA THR A 25 -9.86 14.44 -14.73
C THR A 25 -9.35 15.37 -13.64
N GLU A 26 -8.03 15.37 -13.38
CA GLU A 26 -7.37 16.19 -12.35
C GLU A 26 -7.90 15.98 -10.93
N LYS A 27 -8.64 14.89 -10.69
CA LYS A 27 -9.14 14.52 -9.36
C LYS A 27 -8.06 13.91 -8.49
N CYS A 28 -7.05 13.30 -9.08
CA CYS A 28 -5.91 12.72 -8.39
C CYS A 28 -4.60 13.13 -9.06
N ARG A 29 -3.56 13.31 -8.25
CA ARG A 29 -2.20 13.55 -8.71
C ARG A 29 -1.25 12.53 -8.06
N TYR A 30 -0.41 11.92 -8.87
CA TYR A 30 0.69 11.09 -8.35
C TYR A 30 1.69 11.95 -7.59
N LEU A 31 2.06 11.49 -6.39
CA LEU A 31 3.15 12.05 -5.61
C LEU A 31 4.42 11.24 -5.89
N ILE A 32 4.39 9.95 -5.58
CA ILE A 32 5.50 9.03 -5.81
C ILE A 32 4.98 7.71 -6.36
N LYS A 33 5.70 7.15 -7.34
CA LYS A 33 5.40 5.85 -7.94
C LYS A 33 6.46 4.82 -7.57
N GLY A 34 6.06 3.55 -7.55
CA GLY A 34 6.97 2.41 -7.41
C GLY A 34 7.61 2.30 -6.03
N ARG A 35 6.90 2.69 -4.97
CA ARG A 35 7.38 2.43 -3.61
C ARG A 35 7.34 0.94 -3.35
N SER A 36 8.37 0.43 -2.68
CA SER A 36 8.40 -0.94 -2.18
C SER A 36 8.64 -0.90 -0.68
N TYR A 37 7.84 -1.64 0.07
CA TYR A 37 7.91 -1.70 1.52
C TYR A 37 7.88 -3.15 2.01
N ALA A 38 8.88 -3.53 2.80
CA ALA A 38 8.93 -4.79 3.51
C ALA A 38 8.32 -4.60 4.90
N ALA A 39 7.12 -5.11 5.12
CA ALA A 39 6.44 -5.01 6.40
C ALA A 39 7.19 -5.81 7.48
N PRO A 40 7.27 -5.33 8.73
CA PRO A 40 7.76 -6.12 9.85
C PRO A 40 7.04 -7.46 9.96
N VAL A 41 7.78 -8.54 10.26
CA VAL A 41 7.22 -9.89 10.40
C VAL A 41 6.22 -9.95 11.55
N GLY A 42 4.99 -10.34 11.25
CA GLY A 42 3.86 -10.36 12.17
C GLY A 42 3.63 -11.72 12.85
N LEU A 43 4.35 -12.79 12.48
CA LEU A 43 4.10 -14.19 12.88
C LEU A 43 2.79 -14.80 12.34
N THR A 44 1.87 -14.00 11.79
CA THR A 44 0.68 -14.46 11.07
C THR A 44 0.39 -13.54 9.88
N ALA A 45 -0.22 -14.09 8.83
CA ALA A 45 -0.58 -13.30 7.65
C ALA A 45 -1.44 -12.07 7.99
N LYS A 46 -2.35 -12.17 8.95
CA LYS A 46 -3.18 -11.03 9.40
C LYS A 46 -2.33 -9.92 10.04
N LYS A 47 -1.32 -10.28 10.84
CA LYS A 47 -0.42 -9.30 11.45
C LYS A 47 0.52 -8.69 10.41
N ASP A 48 0.99 -9.47 9.44
CA ASP A 48 1.78 -8.95 8.31
C ASP A 48 1.01 -7.88 7.54
N VAL A 49 -0.26 -8.16 7.18
CA VAL A 49 -1.12 -7.21 6.46
C VAL A 49 -1.38 -5.95 7.29
N LYS A 50 -1.58 -6.08 8.62
CA LYS A 50 -1.73 -4.92 9.52
C LYS A 50 -0.45 -4.07 9.56
N ASN A 51 0.71 -4.71 9.59
CA ASN A 51 2.00 -4.01 9.57
C ASN A 51 2.23 -3.32 8.22
N ALA A 52 1.89 -3.97 7.11
CA ALA A 52 1.92 -3.38 5.78
C ALA A 52 1.01 -2.15 5.67
N ALA A 53 -0.23 -2.24 6.17
CA ALA A 53 -1.18 -1.13 6.18
C ALA A 53 -0.62 0.09 6.94
N LYS A 54 -0.02 -0.13 8.12
CA LYS A 54 0.62 0.95 8.90
C LYS A 54 1.76 1.61 8.11
N GLY A 55 2.61 0.83 7.45
CA GLY A 55 3.69 1.35 6.63
C GLY A 55 3.20 2.13 5.41
N ILE A 56 2.12 1.69 4.76
CA ILE A 56 1.48 2.44 3.67
C ILE A 56 1.00 3.80 4.19
N ASP A 57 0.28 3.84 5.31
CA ASP A 57 -0.20 5.11 5.89
C ASP A 57 0.94 6.06 6.23
N GLU A 58 2.03 5.54 6.83
CA GLU A 58 3.23 6.35 7.15
C GLU A 58 3.86 6.94 5.88
N TRP A 59 3.99 6.16 4.80
CA TRP A 59 4.53 6.66 3.53
C TRP A 59 3.61 7.64 2.80
N VAL A 60 2.29 7.40 2.81
CA VAL A 60 1.31 8.33 2.26
C VAL A 60 1.37 9.67 3.00
N GLU A 61 1.44 9.66 4.33
CA GLU A 61 1.56 10.86 5.15
C GLU A 61 2.88 11.60 4.91
N LEU A 62 4.01 10.89 4.85
CA LEU A 62 5.33 11.46 4.55
C LEU A 62 5.37 12.14 3.18
N ASP A 63 4.65 11.58 2.20
CA ASP A 63 4.52 12.14 0.85
C ASP A 63 3.56 13.31 0.77
N LYS A 64 2.86 13.61 1.87
CA LYS A 64 1.77 14.59 1.96
C LYS A 64 0.58 14.23 1.06
N GLY A 65 0.32 12.93 0.92
CA GLY A 65 -0.83 12.39 0.20
C GLY A 65 -1.96 11.96 1.13
N ASN A 66 -3.00 11.42 0.51
CA ASN A 66 -4.16 10.85 1.22
C ASN A 66 -4.64 9.52 0.61
N THR A 67 -4.03 9.11 -0.51
CA THR A 67 -4.49 7.99 -1.32
C THR A 67 -3.30 7.14 -1.73
N TYR A 68 -3.52 5.83 -1.88
CA TYR A 68 -2.55 4.90 -2.42
C TYR A 68 -3.17 3.94 -3.43
N ILE A 69 -2.31 3.36 -4.25
CA ILE A 69 -2.65 2.27 -5.17
C ILE A 69 -1.74 1.10 -4.85
N LEU A 70 -2.31 -0.04 -4.47
CA LEU A 70 -1.55 -1.26 -4.36
C LEU A 70 -1.24 -1.81 -5.76
N THR A 71 0.04 -1.85 -6.12
CA THR A 71 0.47 -2.33 -7.43
C THR A 71 0.81 -3.81 -7.40
N ASN A 72 1.42 -4.27 -6.31
CA ASN A 72 1.80 -5.66 -6.13
C ASN A 72 1.95 -6.02 -4.64
N TYR A 73 1.94 -7.32 -4.33
CA TYR A 73 2.29 -7.83 -3.02
C TYR A 73 2.86 -9.25 -3.11
N LYS A 74 3.80 -9.60 -2.23
CA LYS A 74 4.36 -10.95 -2.14
C LYS A 74 4.80 -11.28 -0.73
N TRP A 75 4.62 -12.53 -0.32
CA TRP A 75 5.30 -13.07 0.85
C TRP A 75 6.63 -13.70 0.41
N VAL A 76 7.71 -13.29 1.08
CA VAL A 76 9.06 -13.80 0.84
C VAL A 76 9.49 -14.57 2.07
N THR A 77 10.00 -15.79 1.90
CA THR A 77 10.62 -16.54 3.00
C THR A 77 11.94 -15.88 3.37
N VAL A 78 12.12 -15.56 4.66
CA VAL A 78 13.28 -14.79 5.15
C VAL A 78 14.21 -15.58 6.06
N ASP A 79 13.86 -16.81 6.41
CA ASP A 79 14.73 -17.71 7.17
C ASP A 79 14.58 -19.18 6.74
N ASN A 80 15.46 -20.03 7.29
CA ASN A 80 15.45 -21.47 7.04
C ASN A 80 14.38 -22.22 7.86
N PHE A 81 13.62 -21.52 8.70
CA PHE A 81 12.56 -22.07 9.54
C PHE A 81 11.17 -21.88 8.92
N GLY A 82 11.09 -21.19 7.78
CA GLY A 82 9.85 -20.95 7.04
C GLY A 82 9.14 -19.65 7.43
N SER A 83 9.78 -18.75 8.17
CA SER A 83 9.24 -17.43 8.44
C SER A 83 9.09 -16.66 7.13
N THR A 84 7.97 -15.96 6.98
CA THR A 84 7.69 -15.15 5.81
C THR A 84 7.56 -13.68 6.18
N GLN A 85 7.92 -12.81 5.23
CA GLN A 85 7.79 -11.38 5.34
C GLN A 85 6.96 -10.86 4.16
N LEU A 86 6.00 -10.00 4.43
CA LEU A 86 5.15 -9.39 3.41
C LEU A 86 5.83 -8.16 2.80
N TYR A 87 5.99 -8.17 1.50
CA TYR A 87 6.40 -7.02 0.68
C TYR A 87 5.17 -6.48 -0.05
N VAL A 88 5.01 -5.16 -0.04
CA VAL A 88 3.97 -4.46 -0.79
C VAL A 88 4.60 -3.41 -1.67
N ASP A 89 4.16 -3.36 -2.92
CA ASP A 89 4.52 -2.31 -3.86
C ASP A 89 3.30 -1.42 -4.08
N PHE A 90 3.49 -0.10 -4.01
CA PHE A 90 2.40 0.85 -4.10
C PHE A 90 2.85 2.23 -4.61
N ASP A 91 1.86 2.99 -5.10
CA ASP A 91 2.02 4.38 -5.45
C ASP A 91 1.29 5.26 -4.42
N THR A 92 1.76 6.49 -4.21
CA THR A 92 1.13 7.49 -3.34
C THR A 92 0.58 8.64 -4.16
N LEU A 93 -0.58 9.12 -3.74
CA LEU A 93 -1.34 10.14 -4.46
C LEU A 93 -1.96 11.13 -3.49
N ASP A 94 -2.18 12.31 -4.04
CA ASP A 94 -2.99 13.36 -3.46
C ASP A 94 -4.25 13.47 -4.32
N CYS A 95 -5.40 13.09 -3.77
CA CYS A 95 -6.68 13.13 -4.44
C CYS A 95 -7.60 14.15 -3.79
N SER A 96 -8.33 14.89 -4.64
CA SER A 96 -9.42 15.75 -4.22
C SER A 96 -10.57 14.87 -3.72
N ASN A 97 -11.03 15.11 -2.50
CA ASN A 97 -12.25 14.49 -1.95
C ASN A 97 -13.51 15.04 -2.63
#